data_AF-D5GB94-F1
#
_entry.id   AF-D5GB94-F1
#
_cell.length_a   1.000
_cell.length_b   1.000
_cell.length_c   1.000
_cell.angle_alpha   90.00
_cell.angle_beta   90.00
_cell.angle_gamma   90.00
#
_symmetry.space_group_name_H-M   'P 1'
#
loop_
_entity.id
_entity.type
_entity.pdbx_description
1 polymer ?
#
loop_
_entity_poly.entity_id
_entity_poly.type
_entity_poly.pdbx_seq_one_letter_code
_entity_poly.pdbx_strand_id
1 'polypeptide(L)'
;MDVDCDGANRSDGKCVNDPTGQGQTAFKDGVAKYGLDDLDSNKHSYIVFGNQKYSTSFDPTQYGVPELGVVVVVCAGQFFYAVWGDTNGGTLVGEASISLATACFGQGMTGNSGHPDTDVLYLVFTGNRAATNSTVDWYPLTPP
;
A
#
# COMPACT_ATOMS: atom_id res chain seq x y z
N MET A 1 7.26 -0.45 -9.73
CA MET A 1 6.08 -0.47 -8.86
C MET A 1 5.30 -1.74 -9.18
N ASP A 2 5.54 -2.77 -8.39
CA ASP A 2 4.74 -3.99 -8.44
C ASP A 2 3.40 -3.76 -7.71
N VAL A 3 2.42 -4.63 -7.95
CA VAL A 3 1.08 -4.51 -7.38
C VAL A 3 0.94 -5.44 -6.19
N ASP A 4 0.55 -4.88 -5.06
CA ASP A 4 0.10 -5.62 -3.89
C ASP A 4 -1.43 -5.65 -3.86
N CYS A 5 -1.99 -6.84 -3.75
CA CYS A 5 -3.43 -7.07 -3.67
C CYS A 5 -3.87 -7.61 -2.30
N ASP A 6 -3.01 -7.52 -1.29
CA ASP A 6 -3.26 -8.06 0.04
C ASP A 6 -4.43 -7.33 0.72
N GLY A 7 -5.06 -8.02 1.67
CA GLY A 7 -6.14 -7.47 2.50
C GLY A 7 -7.54 -7.85 2.05
N ALA A 8 -8.48 -6.93 2.29
CA ALA A 8 -9.90 -7.14 2.01
C ALA A 8 -10.16 -7.20 0.50
N ASN A 9 -11.04 -8.12 0.08
CA ASN A 9 -11.43 -8.30 -1.31
C ASN A 9 -10.25 -8.57 -2.26
N ARG A 10 -9.19 -9.27 -1.79
CA ARG A 10 -7.95 -9.52 -2.53
C ARG A 10 -8.09 -10.11 -3.94
N SER A 11 -9.23 -10.73 -4.26
CA SER A 11 -9.48 -11.37 -5.56
C SER A 11 -10.45 -10.58 -6.43
N ASP A 12 -10.88 -9.40 -6.00
CA ASP A 12 -11.82 -8.57 -6.73
C ASP A 12 -11.10 -7.70 -7.78
N GLY A 13 -11.88 -7.30 -8.79
CA GLY A 13 -11.45 -6.33 -9.79
C GLY A 13 -10.18 -6.74 -10.51
N LYS A 14 -9.18 -5.86 -10.46
CA LYS A 14 -7.91 -6.03 -11.16
C LYS A 14 -6.92 -6.95 -10.43
N CYS A 15 -7.26 -7.39 -9.23
CA CYS A 15 -6.49 -8.33 -8.45
C CYS A 15 -6.88 -9.80 -8.69
N VAL A 16 -7.90 -10.07 -9.53
CA VAL A 16 -8.39 -11.42 -9.81
C VAL A 16 -7.32 -12.39 -10.32
N ASN A 17 -6.25 -11.87 -10.93
CA ASN A 17 -5.17 -12.65 -11.51
C ASN A 17 -3.86 -12.57 -10.71
N ASP A 18 -3.88 -12.02 -9.50
CA ASP A 18 -2.73 -12.07 -8.58
C ASP A 18 -2.57 -13.50 -8.01
N PRO A 19 -1.46 -14.20 -8.31
CA PRO A 19 -1.20 -15.53 -7.78
C PRO A 19 -0.71 -15.54 -6.32
N THR A 20 -0.28 -14.40 -5.79
CA THR A 20 0.49 -14.27 -4.55
C THR A 20 -0.22 -13.56 -3.42
N GLY A 21 -1.31 -12.83 -3.70
CA GLY A 21 -1.99 -12.00 -2.71
C GLY A 21 -2.48 -12.78 -1.48
N GLN A 22 -2.47 -12.14 -0.32
CA GLN A 22 -2.89 -12.68 0.97
C GLN A 22 -4.19 -12.04 1.45
N GLY A 23 -4.95 -12.75 2.28
CA GLY A 23 -6.24 -12.26 2.79
C GLY A 23 -6.13 -11.21 3.90
N GLN A 24 -4.93 -10.68 4.15
CA GLN A 24 -4.69 -9.67 5.18
C GLN A 24 -3.47 -8.81 4.86
N THR A 25 -3.52 -7.53 5.21
CA THR A 25 -2.32 -6.67 5.22
C THR A 25 -1.59 -6.73 6.56
N ALA A 26 -0.34 -6.25 6.63
CA ALA A 26 0.43 -6.19 7.87
C ALA A 26 -0.28 -5.42 9.01
N PHE A 27 -1.09 -4.42 8.68
CA PHE A 27 -1.71 -3.53 9.66
C PHE A 27 -3.24 -3.69 9.78
N LYS A 28 -3.75 -4.88 9.45
CA LYS A 28 -5.16 -5.25 9.64
C LYS A 28 -5.73 -4.82 11.00
N ASP A 29 -5.07 -5.21 12.09
CA ASP A 29 -5.51 -4.86 13.45
C ASP A 29 -5.41 -3.35 13.70
N GLY A 30 -4.44 -2.69 13.04
CA GLY A 30 -4.25 -1.25 13.07
C GLY A 30 -5.38 -0.48 12.39
N VAL A 31 -5.97 -1.00 11.30
CA VAL A 31 -7.10 -0.35 10.62
C VAL A 31 -8.45 -0.70 11.22
N ALA A 32 -8.56 -1.83 11.94
CA ALA A 32 -9.76 -2.22 12.68
C ALA A 32 -10.24 -1.16 13.68
N LYS A 33 -9.32 -0.37 14.26
CA LYS A 33 -9.66 0.77 15.14
C LYS A 33 -10.44 1.89 14.43
N TYR A 34 -10.46 1.88 13.10
CA TYR A 34 -11.21 2.82 12.26
C TYR A 34 -12.48 2.20 11.66
N GLY A 35 -12.84 0.97 12.03
CA GLY A 35 -14.03 0.27 11.54
C GLY A 35 -13.83 -0.49 10.23
N LEU A 36 -12.59 -0.64 9.75
CA LEU A 36 -12.24 -1.45 8.59
C LEU A 36 -11.93 -2.89 9.02
N ASP A 37 -12.41 -3.88 8.26
CA ASP A 37 -11.95 -5.27 8.46
C ASP A 37 -10.46 -5.42 8.08
N ASP A 38 -10.04 -4.74 7.01
CA ASP A 38 -8.67 -4.58 6.54
C ASP A 38 -8.62 -3.46 5.49
N LEU A 39 -7.43 -3.10 5.01
CA LEU A 39 -7.26 -2.33 3.78
C LEU A 39 -7.75 -3.16 2.59
N ASP A 40 -8.59 -2.55 1.76
CA ASP A 40 -9.00 -3.06 0.45
C ASP A 40 -8.12 -2.43 -0.64
N SER A 41 -7.30 -3.23 -1.33
CA SER A 41 -6.35 -2.78 -2.35
C SER A 41 -7.01 -2.08 -3.55
N ASN A 42 -8.27 -2.41 -3.85
CA ASN A 42 -9.05 -1.79 -4.91
C ASN A 42 -9.58 -0.39 -4.51
N LYS A 43 -9.50 -0.02 -3.23
CA LYS A 43 -10.06 1.25 -2.71
C LYS A 43 -9.02 2.14 -2.04
N HIS A 44 -8.15 1.56 -1.22
CA HIS A 44 -7.22 2.30 -0.37
C HIS A 44 -5.85 2.40 -1.04
N SER A 45 -5.33 3.62 -1.13
CA SER A 45 -3.95 3.85 -1.54
C SER A 45 -3.01 3.50 -0.41
N TYR A 46 -2.23 2.43 -0.59
CA TYR A 46 -1.17 2.06 0.33
C TYR A 46 0.06 1.57 -0.41
N ILE A 47 1.19 1.58 0.29
CA ILE A 47 2.47 1.04 -0.18
C ILE A 47 2.93 -0.11 0.69
N VAL A 48 3.77 -0.97 0.12
CA VAL A 48 4.51 -2.00 0.83
C VAL A 48 5.90 -1.48 1.14
N PHE A 49 6.18 -1.26 2.43
CA PHE A 49 7.45 -0.74 2.91
C PHE A 49 7.97 -1.58 4.07
N GLY A 50 9.29 -1.80 4.11
CA GLY A 50 9.83 -2.84 4.98
C GLY A 50 9.70 -4.24 4.38
N ASN A 51 10.48 -5.14 4.94
CA ASN A 51 10.46 -6.55 4.56
C ASN A 51 10.89 -7.44 5.73
N GLN A 52 10.40 -8.67 5.70
CA GLN A 52 10.56 -9.65 6.78
C GLN A 52 10.77 -11.05 6.23
N LYS A 53 11.02 -12.01 7.13
CA LYS A 53 11.22 -13.46 6.86
C LYS A 53 12.54 -13.83 6.16
N TYR A 54 13.19 -12.92 5.43
CA TYR A 54 14.47 -13.17 4.75
C TYR A 54 15.54 -12.10 5.06
N SER A 55 16.78 -12.37 4.65
CA SER A 55 17.90 -11.43 4.77
C SER A 55 18.23 -10.82 3.39
N THR A 56 18.40 -9.51 3.26
CA THR A 56 18.30 -8.49 4.33
C THR A 56 16.85 -8.24 4.76
N SER A 57 16.64 -7.87 6.02
CA SER A 57 15.35 -7.44 6.58
C SER A 57 15.41 -5.95 6.96
N PHE A 58 14.33 -5.23 6.75
CA PHE A 58 14.20 -3.81 7.03
C PHE A 58 12.88 -3.53 7.74
N ASP A 59 12.98 -3.03 8.96
CA ASP A 59 11.85 -2.64 9.81
C ASP A 59 11.79 -1.10 9.88
N PRO A 60 10.82 -0.46 9.20
CA PRO A 60 10.69 1.00 9.18
C PRO A 60 10.44 1.61 10.56
N THR A 61 9.88 0.86 11.51
CA THR A 61 9.58 1.38 12.85
C THR A 61 10.86 1.74 13.62
N GLN A 62 11.96 1.04 13.37
CA GLN A 62 13.28 1.32 13.96
C GLN A 62 13.85 2.68 13.53
N TYR A 63 13.31 3.25 12.44
CA TYR A 63 13.68 4.55 11.91
C TYR A 63 12.60 5.61 12.20
N GLY A 64 11.61 5.29 13.05
CA GLY A 64 10.58 6.23 13.48
C GLY A 64 9.45 6.44 12.47
N VAL A 65 9.29 5.55 11.49
CA VAL A 65 8.12 5.54 10.61
C VAL A 65 6.95 4.90 11.37
N PRO A 66 5.82 5.60 11.56
CA PRO A 66 4.66 5.01 12.20
C PRO A 66 3.94 4.06 11.24
N GLU A 67 3.46 2.93 11.75
CA GLU A 67 2.52 2.05 11.04
C GLU A 67 1.31 2.84 10.55
N LEU A 68 0.81 2.53 9.35
CA LEU A 68 -0.23 3.32 8.68
C LEU A 68 0.14 4.80 8.48
N GLY A 69 1.41 5.17 8.62
CA GLY A 69 1.88 6.53 8.45
C GLY A 69 1.66 7.01 7.02
N VAL A 70 1.35 8.30 6.86
CA VAL A 70 1.17 8.92 5.55
C VAL A 70 2.45 8.81 4.73
N VAL A 71 2.27 8.61 3.42
CA VAL A 71 3.31 8.52 2.41
C VAL A 71 2.90 9.41 1.23
N VAL A 72 3.87 10.04 0.57
CA VAL A 72 3.67 10.66 -0.75
C VAL A 72 4.35 9.80 -1.80
N VAL A 73 3.61 9.42 -2.83
CA VAL A 73 4.13 8.65 -3.98
C VAL A 73 4.10 9.54 -5.21
N VAL A 74 5.25 9.73 -5.84
CA VAL A 74 5.41 10.49 -7.08
C VAL A 74 5.62 9.51 -8.23
N CYS A 75 4.76 9.58 -9.24
CA CYS A 75 4.72 8.67 -10.37
C CYS A 75 4.08 9.39 -11.57
N ALA A 76 4.52 9.10 -12.80
CA ALA A 76 3.93 9.63 -14.04
C ALA A 76 3.71 11.17 -14.06
N GLY A 77 4.59 11.93 -13.39
CA GLY A 77 4.48 13.39 -13.32
C GLY A 77 3.41 13.93 -12.36
N GLN A 78 2.85 13.08 -11.49
CA GLN A 78 1.82 13.39 -10.50
C GLN A 78 2.26 12.93 -9.11
N PHE A 79 1.52 13.31 -8.06
CA PHE A 79 1.71 12.77 -6.71
C PHE A 79 0.39 12.34 -6.08
N PHE A 80 0.46 11.30 -5.25
CA PHE A 80 -0.66 10.75 -4.51
C PHE A 80 -0.29 10.58 -3.03
N TYR A 81 -1.28 10.75 -2.16
CA TYR A 81 -1.16 10.34 -0.76
C TYR A 81 -1.55 8.88 -0.61
N ALA A 82 -0.76 8.17 0.20
CA ALA A 82 -0.98 6.79 0.57
C ALA A 82 -0.65 6.60 2.05
N VAL A 83 -0.83 5.40 2.55
CA VAL A 83 -0.28 4.96 3.84
C VAL A 83 0.76 3.87 3.65
N TRP A 84 1.70 3.73 4.60
CA TRP A 84 2.42 2.48 4.75
C TRP A 84 1.42 1.42 5.25
N GLY A 85 0.93 0.57 4.34
CA GLY A 85 -0.16 -0.37 4.61
C GLY A 85 0.30 -1.81 4.80
N ASP A 86 1.42 -2.19 4.17
CA ASP A 86 1.90 -3.57 4.24
C ASP A 86 3.43 -3.69 4.32
N THR A 87 3.91 -4.91 4.60
CA THR A 87 5.33 -5.29 4.70
C THR A 87 5.59 -6.55 3.88
N ASN A 88 6.61 -6.52 3.02
CA ASN A 88 6.89 -7.62 2.12
C ASN A 88 7.40 -8.87 2.87
N GLY A 89 6.93 -10.06 2.49
CA GLY A 89 7.44 -11.34 2.97
C GLY A 89 8.76 -11.81 2.32
N GLY A 90 9.34 -11.03 1.42
CA GLY A 90 10.60 -11.28 0.69
C GLY A 90 11.74 -10.33 1.10
N THR A 91 12.57 -9.95 0.14
CA THR A 91 13.71 -9.02 0.35
C THR A 91 13.55 -7.69 -0.38
N LEU A 92 12.45 -7.51 -1.11
CA LEU A 92 12.17 -6.31 -1.91
C LEU A 92 11.12 -5.43 -1.23
N VAL A 93 11.02 -4.18 -1.70
CA VAL A 93 10.01 -3.18 -1.32
C VAL A 93 9.60 -2.42 -2.58
N GLY A 94 8.57 -1.57 -2.48
CA GLY A 94 8.13 -0.74 -3.62
C GLY A 94 6.94 -1.33 -4.40
N GLU A 95 6.23 -2.29 -3.81
CA GLU A 95 4.88 -2.63 -4.21
C GLU A 95 3.88 -1.55 -3.74
N ALA A 96 2.76 -1.44 -4.42
CA ALA A 96 1.68 -0.52 -4.13
C ALA A 96 0.33 -1.17 -4.38
N SER A 97 -0.71 -0.71 -3.68
CA SER A 97 -2.06 -1.19 -3.90
C SER A 97 -2.52 -0.98 -5.34
N ILE A 98 -3.38 -1.87 -5.86
CA ILE A 98 -3.86 -1.77 -7.25
C ILE A 98 -4.58 -0.45 -7.55
N SER A 99 -5.24 0.15 -6.56
CA SER A 99 -5.86 1.47 -6.68
C SER A 99 -4.83 2.58 -6.92
N LEU A 100 -3.73 2.60 -6.14
CA LEU A 100 -2.64 3.55 -6.31
C LEU A 100 -1.89 3.33 -7.63
N ALA A 101 -1.56 2.07 -7.95
CA ALA A 101 -0.92 1.70 -9.21
C ALA A 101 -1.76 2.14 -10.42
N THR A 102 -3.06 1.89 -10.39
CA THR A 102 -4.01 2.34 -11.43
C THR A 102 -4.07 3.87 -11.51
N ALA A 103 -4.01 4.59 -10.38
CA ALA A 103 -3.98 6.04 -10.37
C ALA A 103 -2.71 6.61 -11.02
N CYS A 104 -1.56 5.96 -10.82
CA CYS A 104 -0.28 6.34 -11.42
C CYS A 104 -0.21 6.05 -12.93
N PHE A 105 -0.54 4.84 -13.35
CA PHE A 105 -0.20 4.32 -14.69
C PHE A 105 -1.42 3.90 -15.52
N GLY A 106 -2.62 4.13 -14.99
CA GLY A 106 -3.87 3.92 -15.71
C GLY A 106 -4.36 2.48 -15.72
N GLN A 107 -5.24 2.19 -16.69
CA GLN A 107 -6.09 1.00 -16.61
C GLN A 107 -5.37 -0.33 -16.88
N GLY A 108 -4.16 -0.30 -17.44
CA GLY A 108 -3.37 -1.49 -17.75
C GLY A 108 -2.77 -2.21 -16.54
N MET A 109 -2.77 -1.58 -15.35
CA MET A 109 -2.27 -2.20 -14.13
C MET A 109 -3.18 -3.36 -13.70
N THR A 110 -2.59 -4.48 -13.30
CA THR A 110 -3.26 -5.68 -12.77
C THR A 110 -2.45 -6.29 -11.65
N GLY A 111 -3.05 -7.19 -10.87
CA GLY A 111 -2.38 -7.91 -9.79
C GLY A 111 -1.15 -8.71 -10.22
N ASN A 112 -1.00 -8.99 -11.52
CA ASN A 112 0.18 -9.65 -12.09
C ASN A 112 0.93 -8.81 -13.14
N SER A 113 0.62 -7.52 -13.28
CA SER A 113 1.27 -6.61 -14.23
C SER A 113 1.50 -5.25 -13.58
N GLY A 114 2.70 -5.09 -13.03
CA GLY A 114 3.20 -3.84 -12.46
C GLY A 114 3.85 -2.91 -13.50
N HIS A 115 4.49 -1.85 -12.99
CA HIS A 115 5.26 -0.89 -13.77
C HIS A 115 6.76 -1.13 -13.54
N PRO A 116 7.53 -1.52 -14.57
CA PRO A 116 8.91 -2.00 -14.39
C PRO A 116 9.96 -0.88 -14.27
N ASP A 117 9.67 0.35 -14.70
CA ASP A 117 10.69 1.39 -14.72
C ASP A 117 11.00 1.91 -13.30
N THR A 118 12.24 2.36 -13.10
CA THR A 118 12.73 2.88 -11.82
C THR A 118 12.52 4.39 -11.71
N ASP A 119 11.29 4.85 -11.99
CA ASP A 119 10.90 6.27 -12.05
C ASP A 119 9.81 6.65 -11.03
N VAL A 120 9.57 5.79 -10.04
CA VAL A 120 8.64 6.03 -8.93
C VAL A 120 9.42 6.41 -7.67
N LEU A 121 9.00 7.51 -7.03
CA LEU A 121 9.56 7.98 -5.76
C LEU A 121 8.55 7.80 -4.62
N TYR A 122 8.99 7.14 -3.55
CA TYR A 122 8.23 6.98 -2.31
C TYR A 122 8.83 7.86 -1.22
N LEU A 123 8.06 8.81 -0.71
CA LEU A 123 8.45 9.71 0.37
C LEU A 123 7.70 9.31 1.64
N VAL A 124 8.42 8.64 2.53
CA VAL A 124 7.91 8.16 3.83
C VAL A 124 8.31 9.14 4.93
N PHE A 125 7.38 9.45 5.83
CA PHE A 125 7.59 10.44 6.90
C PHE A 125 7.76 9.77 8.25
N THR A 126 8.66 10.33 9.06
CA THR A 126 8.91 9.88 10.43
C THR A 126 8.17 10.75 11.46
N GLY A 127 8.01 10.20 12.66
CA GLY A 127 7.45 10.89 13.82
C GLY A 127 5.93 10.98 13.84
N ASN A 128 5.40 11.36 15.01
CA ASN A 128 3.96 11.24 15.31
C ASN A 128 3.03 12.07 14.43
N ARG A 129 3.54 13.11 13.74
CA ARG A 129 2.74 13.91 12.81
C ARG A 129 2.41 13.17 11.53
N ALA A 130 3.16 12.13 11.19
CA ALA A 130 2.88 11.26 10.06
C ALA A 130 1.84 10.18 10.38
N ALA A 131 1.59 9.90 11.67
CA ALA A 131 0.69 8.83 12.09
C ALA A 131 -0.76 9.15 11.75
N THR A 132 -1.50 8.12 11.34
CA THR A 132 -2.96 8.20 11.18
C THR A 132 -3.62 8.42 12.54
N ASN A 133 -4.74 9.14 12.52
CA ASN A 133 -5.54 9.44 13.70
C ASN A 133 -7.03 9.25 13.38
N SER A 134 -7.92 9.52 14.32
CA SER A 134 -9.36 9.29 14.18
C SER A 134 -10.06 10.17 13.14
N THR A 135 -9.37 11.15 12.54
CA THR A 135 -9.94 12.04 11.50
C THR A 135 -9.65 11.56 10.08
N VAL A 136 -8.96 10.43 9.91
CA VAL A 136 -8.69 9.85 8.60
C VAL A 136 -9.98 9.26 8.04
N ASP A 137 -10.34 9.68 6.83
CA ASP A 137 -11.48 9.11 6.11
C ASP A 137 -11.02 7.87 5.33
N TRP A 138 -11.43 6.72 5.83
CA TRP A 138 -11.14 5.41 5.25
C TRP A 138 -12.21 4.91 4.30
N TYR A 139 -13.32 5.64 4.12
CA TYR A 139 -14.40 5.25 3.23
C TYR A 139 -14.43 6.23 2.06
N PRO A 140 -13.48 6.10 1.10
CA PRO A 140 -13.42 7.01 -0.03
C PRO A 140 -14.79 7.04 -0.69
N LEU A 141 -15.28 8.25 -0.99
CA LEU A 141 -16.52 8.44 -1.73
C LEU A 141 -16.49 7.50 -2.94
N THR A 142 -17.49 6.63 -3.05
CA THR A 142 -17.67 5.83 -4.27
C THR A 142 -17.57 6.79 -5.46
N PRO A 143 -16.63 6.59 -6.40
CA PRO A 143 -16.58 7.45 -7.57
C PRO A 143 -17.96 7.43 -8.23
N PRO A 144 -18.47 8.58 -8.71
CA PRO A 144 -19.75 8.66 -9.39
C PRO A 144 -19.81 7.76 -10.63
#